data_AF-J5PUJ2-F1
#
_entry.id   AF-J5PUJ2-F1
#
_cell.length_a   1.000
_cell.length_b   1.000
_cell.length_c   1.000
_cell.angle_alpha   90.00
_cell.angle_beta   90.00
_cell.angle_gamma   90.00
#
_symmetry.space_group_name_H-M   'P 1'
#
loop_
_entity.id
_entity.type
_entity.pdbx_description
1 polymer ?
#
loop_
_entity_poly.entity_id
_entity_poly.type
_entity_poly.pdbx_seq_one_letter_code
_entity_poly.pdbx_strand_id
1 'polypeptide(L)'
;MRATQLLPLAAVLSLAAAHPARAADCLDSQSAARIAGKLVNEMFHDAAGRPERAWILVLDEPACLTGPDEFDRVEKAETLHVAPAEQDLAPRFERLMGKIVVVEGTPFGAHTAHHHAPIVMMVSSIAPR
;
A
#
# COMPACT_ATOMS: atom_id res chain seq x y z
N MET A 1 -59.25 -38.25 -20.49
CA MET A 1 -59.22 -37.04 -19.64
C MET A 1 -57.77 -36.70 -19.35
N ARG A 2 -57.23 -35.61 -19.91
CA ARG A 2 -55.82 -35.19 -19.73
C ARG A 2 -55.79 -34.10 -18.66
N ALA A 3 -55.09 -34.35 -17.56
CA ALA A 3 -54.85 -33.36 -16.51
C ALA A 3 -53.59 -32.57 -16.85
N THR A 4 -53.75 -31.28 -17.11
CA THR A 4 -52.66 -30.35 -17.40
C THR A 4 -52.06 -29.87 -16.07
N GLN A 5 -50.83 -30.30 -15.77
CA GLN A 5 -50.07 -29.80 -14.61
C GLN A 5 -49.41 -28.46 -14.96
N LEU A 6 -49.73 -27.41 -14.21
CA LEU A 6 -49.06 -26.12 -14.24
C LEU A 6 -47.86 -26.17 -13.28
N LEU A 7 -46.65 -26.02 -13.81
CA LEU A 7 -45.44 -25.79 -13.01
C LEU A 7 -45.41 -24.32 -12.54
N PRO A 8 -45.18 -24.01 -11.25
CA PRO A 8 -44.94 -22.65 -10.82
C PRO A 8 -43.49 -22.23 -11.14
N LEU A 9 -43.37 -21.08 -11.78
CA LEU A 9 -42.10 -20.40 -12.06
C LEU A 9 -41.58 -19.80 -10.74
N ALA A 10 -40.61 -20.46 -10.10
CA ALA A 10 -39.94 -19.92 -8.91
C ALA A 10 -38.97 -18.81 -9.34
N ALA A 11 -39.35 -17.55 -9.11
CA ALA A 11 -38.47 -16.40 -9.27
C ALA A 11 -37.40 -16.43 -8.15
N VAL A 12 -36.18 -16.81 -8.50
CA VAL A 12 -35.02 -16.73 -7.60
C VAL A 12 -34.58 -15.27 -7.53
N LEU A 13 -35.00 -14.58 -6.47
CA LEU A 13 -34.57 -13.21 -6.17
C LEU A 13 -33.18 -13.27 -5.55
N SER A 14 -32.13 -13.13 -6.37
CA SER A 14 -30.75 -13.05 -5.92
C SER A 14 -30.53 -11.76 -5.13
N LEU A 15 -30.56 -11.85 -3.79
CA LEU A 15 -30.10 -10.79 -2.89
C LEU A 15 -28.59 -10.59 -3.12
N ALA A 16 -28.22 -9.55 -3.87
CA ALA A 16 -26.85 -9.09 -3.92
C ALA A 16 -26.48 -8.51 -2.54
N ALA A 17 -25.76 -9.29 -1.73
CA ALA A 17 -25.19 -8.81 -0.48
C ALA A 17 -24.14 -7.74 -0.81
N ALA A 18 -24.50 -6.46 -0.63
CA ALA A 18 -23.54 -5.37 -0.58
C ALA A 18 -22.66 -5.59 0.66
N HIS A 19 -21.46 -6.14 0.45
CA HIS A 19 -20.49 -6.27 1.51
C HIS A 19 -19.98 -4.86 1.83
N PRO A 20 -20.01 -4.42 3.10
CA PRO A 20 -19.34 -3.17 3.46
C PRO A 20 -17.86 -3.33 3.15
N ALA A 21 -17.32 -2.47 2.30
CA ALA A 21 -15.88 -2.31 2.18
C ALA A 21 -15.38 -1.88 3.56
N ARG A 22 -14.60 -2.74 4.24
CA ARG A 22 -13.93 -2.30 5.45
C ARG A 22 -12.93 -1.24 5.01
N ALA A 23 -13.02 -0.04 5.56
CA ALA A 23 -11.89 0.89 5.50
C ALA A 23 -10.67 0.12 6.01
N ALA A 24 -9.58 0.11 5.25
CA ALA A 24 -8.34 -0.45 5.73
C ALA A 24 -7.96 0.28 7.02
N ASP A 25 -7.64 -0.47 8.08
CA ASP A 25 -7.11 0.12 9.30
C ASP A 25 -5.80 0.85 8.95
N CYS A 26 -5.56 2.02 9.56
CA CYS A 26 -4.32 2.76 9.33
C CYS A 26 -3.09 1.92 9.67
N LEU A 27 -1.99 2.20 8.96
CA LEU A 27 -0.68 1.71 9.36
C LEU A 27 -0.36 2.23 10.76
N ASP A 28 0.24 1.40 11.60
CA ASP A 28 0.70 1.78 12.95
C ASP A 28 2.22 2.01 12.91
N SER A 29 2.68 3.19 13.34
CA SER A 29 4.11 3.51 13.32
C SER A 29 4.95 2.70 14.30
N GLN A 30 4.31 2.02 15.25
CA GLN A 30 4.98 1.23 16.27
C GLN A 30 5.09 -0.27 15.93
N SER A 31 4.54 -0.70 14.80
CA SER A 31 4.54 -2.11 14.42
C SER A 31 4.83 -2.33 12.93
N ALA A 32 5.29 -3.54 12.60
CA ALA A 32 5.52 -3.90 11.21
C ALA A 32 4.17 -4.02 10.49
N ALA A 33 4.11 -3.46 9.29
CA ALA A 33 2.95 -3.51 8.42
C ALA A 33 3.30 -4.15 7.07
N ARG A 34 2.28 -4.70 6.41
CA ARG A 34 2.38 -5.29 5.08
C ARG A 34 1.49 -4.53 4.12
N ILE A 35 2.06 -4.02 3.04
CA ILE A 35 1.32 -3.19 2.07
C ILE A 35 1.78 -3.48 0.64
N ALA A 36 0.86 -3.36 -0.31
CA ALA A 36 1.10 -3.65 -1.71
C ALA A 36 1.02 -2.38 -2.57
N GLY A 37 1.79 -2.37 -3.65
CA GLY A 37 1.77 -1.28 -4.63
C GLY A 37 2.76 -1.50 -5.76
N LYS A 38 2.78 -0.57 -6.71
CA LYS A 38 3.78 -0.56 -7.78
C LYS A 38 5.06 0.09 -7.28
N LEU A 39 6.16 -0.65 -7.33
CA LEU A 39 7.48 -0.11 -7.00
C LEU A 39 8.03 0.69 -8.19
N VAL A 40 8.36 1.96 -7.97
CA VAL A 40 8.98 2.84 -8.97
C VAL A 40 10.24 3.51 -8.37
N ASN A 41 11.13 3.96 -9.24
CA ASN A 41 12.29 4.77 -8.85
C ASN A 41 12.13 6.14 -9.49
N GLU A 42 12.02 7.16 -8.65
CA GLU A 42 11.74 8.52 -9.06
C GLU A 42 12.95 9.41 -8.79
N MET A 43 13.07 10.47 -9.61
CA MET A 43 14.11 11.47 -9.46
C MET A 43 13.59 12.66 -8.65
N PHE A 44 14.30 12.98 -7.58
CA PHE A 44 14.09 14.11 -6.69
C PHE A 44 15.34 15.00 -6.66
N HIS A 45 15.29 16.04 -5.84
CA HIS A 45 16.45 16.87 -5.54
C HIS A 45 16.66 16.93 -4.02
N ASP A 46 17.90 16.84 -3.58
CA ASP A 46 18.25 17.00 -2.17
C ASP A 46 18.21 18.48 -1.74
N ALA A 47 18.49 18.75 -0.46
CA ALA A 47 18.51 20.11 0.08
C ALA A 47 19.54 21.05 -0.58
N ALA A 48 20.55 20.50 -1.28
CA ALA A 48 21.53 21.26 -2.05
C ALA A 48 21.16 21.38 -3.55
N GLY A 49 19.98 20.90 -3.96
CA GLY A 49 19.51 20.91 -5.34
C GLY A 49 20.20 19.88 -6.23
N ARG A 50 20.87 18.87 -5.66
CA ARG A 50 21.50 17.79 -6.44
C ARG A 50 20.48 16.68 -6.71
N PRO A 51 20.53 16.01 -7.87
CA PRO A 51 19.62 14.91 -8.17
C PRO A 51 19.78 13.76 -7.17
N GLU A 52 18.66 13.28 -6.64
CA GLU A 52 18.57 12.17 -5.69
C GLU A 52 17.54 11.16 -6.20
N ARG A 53 17.85 9.87 -6.17
CA ARG A 53 16.89 8.81 -6.53
C ARG A 53 16.32 8.18 -5.28
N ALA A 54 15.00 8.00 -5.25
CA ALA A 54 14.32 7.30 -4.18
C ALA A 54 13.37 6.23 -4.73
N TRP A 55 13.15 5.16 -3.96
CA TRP A 55 12.15 4.16 -4.29
C TRP A 55 10.80 4.57 -3.68
N ILE A 56 9.79 4.63 -4.54
CA ILE A 56 8.43 4.97 -4.16
C ILE A 56 7.54 3.76 -4.42
N LEU A 57 6.69 3.43 -3.46
CA LEU A 57 5.60 2.47 -3.62
C LEU A 57 4.33 3.25 -3.93
N VAL A 58 3.84 3.18 -5.16
CA VAL A 58 2.56 3.76 -5.57
C VAL A 58 1.45 2.79 -5.19
N LEU A 59 0.54 3.21 -4.32
CA LEU A 59 -0.48 2.34 -3.77
C LEU A 59 -1.68 2.19 -4.71
N ASP A 60 -2.30 1.00 -4.71
CA ASP A 60 -3.58 0.79 -5.40
C ASP A 60 -4.73 1.50 -4.68
N GLU A 61 -4.66 1.55 -3.35
CA GLU A 61 -5.59 2.23 -2.46
C GLU A 61 -4.81 3.13 -1.49
N PRO A 62 -5.28 4.36 -1.20
CA PRO A 62 -4.60 5.23 -0.26
C PRO A 62 -4.51 4.60 1.14
N ALA A 63 -3.38 4.80 1.82
CA ALA A 63 -3.17 4.39 3.20
C ALA A 63 -3.18 5.60 4.15
N CYS A 64 -3.34 5.34 5.44
CA CYS A 64 -3.13 6.32 6.51
C CYS A 64 -2.08 5.78 7.49
N LEU A 65 -1.55 6.66 8.36
CA LEU A 65 -0.60 6.33 9.43
C LEU A 65 -1.10 6.91 10.75
N THR A 66 -0.99 6.11 11.81
CA THR A 66 -1.26 6.51 13.19
C THR A 66 -0.09 6.15 14.08
N GLY A 67 0.28 7.06 14.98
CA GLY A 67 1.33 6.87 15.96
C GLY A 67 1.38 7.98 17.00
N PRO A 68 2.26 7.84 18.01
CA PRO A 68 2.36 8.79 19.12
C PRO A 68 3.06 10.10 18.71
N ASP A 69 3.97 10.05 17.74
CA ASP A 69 4.74 11.18 17.25
C ASP A 69 3.87 12.18 16.46
N GLU A 70 4.30 13.44 16.38
CA GLU A 70 3.57 14.47 15.63
C GLU A 70 3.55 14.23 14.12
N PHE A 71 4.59 13.59 13.57
CA PHE A 71 4.68 13.24 12.16
C PHE A 71 3.93 11.94 11.82
N ASP A 72 3.66 11.09 12.82
CA ASP A 72 2.97 9.80 12.64
C ASP A 72 1.44 9.94 12.55
N ARG A 73 0.95 11.07 12.05
CA ARG A 73 -0.48 11.36 11.87
C ARG A 73 -0.76 11.75 10.43
N VAL A 74 -0.86 10.72 9.58
CA VAL A 74 -1.10 10.90 8.14
C VAL A 74 -2.49 10.38 7.81
N GLU A 75 -3.42 11.29 7.51
CA GLU A 75 -4.82 10.93 7.19
C GLU A 75 -4.96 10.20 5.86
N LYS A 76 -4.07 10.49 4.90
CA LYS A 76 -4.09 9.90 3.56
C LYS A 76 -2.74 10.02 2.87
N ALA A 77 -2.25 8.93 2.30
CA ALA A 77 -1.07 8.84 1.47
C ALA A 77 -1.34 7.91 0.29
N GLU A 78 -1.03 8.36 -0.93
CA GLU A 78 -1.14 7.56 -2.16
C GLU A 78 0.19 6.90 -2.52
N THR A 79 1.27 7.34 -1.87
CA THR A 79 2.63 6.86 -2.07
C THR A 79 3.34 6.70 -0.74
N LEU A 80 4.23 5.70 -0.69
CA LEU A 80 5.19 5.52 0.40
C LEU A 80 6.61 5.68 -0.16
N HIS A 81 7.49 6.35 0.59
CA HIS A 81 8.93 6.26 0.36
C HIS A 81 9.39 4.98 1.04
N VAL A 82 9.92 4.04 0.27
CA VAL A 82 10.40 2.75 0.77
C VAL A 82 11.92 2.71 0.71
N ALA A 83 12.54 2.30 1.81
CA ALA A 83 13.98 2.08 1.88
C ALA A 83 14.26 0.70 2.48
N PRO A 84 15.28 -0.03 2.01
CA PRO A 84 15.63 -1.31 2.60
C PRO A 84 16.15 -1.10 4.03
N ALA A 85 15.66 -1.89 4.98
CA ALA A 85 16.15 -1.88 6.37
C ALA A 85 17.61 -2.36 6.47
N GLU A 86 18.01 -3.23 5.54
CA GLU A 86 19.37 -3.79 5.44
C GLU A 86 19.90 -3.64 4.01
N GLN A 87 21.19 -3.34 3.85
CA GLN A 87 21.79 -3.03 2.54
C GLN A 87 21.72 -4.18 1.53
N ASP A 88 21.67 -5.43 2.01
CA ASP A 88 21.60 -6.63 1.17
C ASP A 88 20.24 -6.81 0.45
N LEU A 89 19.23 -6.04 0.84
CA LEU A 89 17.90 -6.05 0.23
C LEU A 89 17.81 -5.15 -1.02
N ALA A 90 18.74 -4.19 -1.19
CA ALA A 90 18.75 -3.26 -2.32
C ALA A 90 18.73 -3.96 -3.71
N PRO A 91 19.50 -5.04 -3.97
CA PRO A 91 19.42 -5.78 -5.23
C PRO A 91 18.05 -6.43 -5.51
N ARG A 92 17.19 -6.60 -4.49
CA ARG A 92 15.81 -7.06 -4.70
C ARG A 92 14.91 -5.91 -5.17
N PHE A 93 15.06 -4.72 -4.60
CA PHE A 93 14.34 -3.51 -5.03
C PHE A 93 14.60 -3.23 -6.52
N GLU A 94 15.88 -3.23 -6.92
CA GLU A 94 16.28 -2.99 -8.32
C GLU A 94 15.61 -3.99 -9.28
N ARG A 95 15.61 -5.28 -8.93
CA ARG A 95 15.02 -6.36 -9.75
C ARG A 95 13.50 -6.29 -9.86
N LEU A 96 12.85 -5.68 -8.88
CA LEU A 96 11.40 -5.55 -8.80
C LEU A 96 10.88 -4.20 -9.29
N MET A 97 11.76 -3.36 -9.86
CA MET A 97 11.39 -2.10 -10.48
C MET A 97 10.26 -2.24 -11.51
N GLY A 98 9.27 -1.35 -11.39
CA GLY A 98 8.08 -1.29 -12.24
C GLY A 98 7.03 -2.37 -11.96
N LYS A 99 7.29 -3.30 -11.03
CA LYS A 99 6.37 -4.41 -10.72
C LYS A 99 5.44 -4.06 -9.57
N ILE A 100 4.31 -4.78 -9.50
CA ILE A 100 3.49 -4.81 -8.28
C ILE A 100 4.19 -5.72 -7.28
N VAL A 101 4.44 -5.18 -6.09
CA VAL A 101 5.13 -5.87 -5.00
C VAL A 101 4.28 -5.80 -3.74
N VAL A 102 4.59 -6.69 -2.81
CA VAL A 102 4.20 -6.54 -1.41
C VAL A 102 5.47 -6.32 -0.60
N VAL A 103 5.47 -5.24 0.18
CA VAL A 103 6.54 -4.92 1.14
C VAL A 103 6.05 -5.19 2.56
N GLU A 104 6.99 -5.53 3.42
CA GLU A 104 6.80 -5.62 4.86
C GLU A 104 7.88 -4.82 5.56
N GLY A 105 7.51 -4.05 6.58
CA GLY A 105 8.43 -3.14 7.25
C GLY A 105 7.74 -2.25 8.28
N THR A 106 8.53 -1.39 8.93
CA THR A 106 8.00 -0.45 9.92
C THR A 106 7.77 0.91 9.27
N PRO A 107 6.53 1.42 9.23
CA PRO A 107 6.21 2.72 8.69
C PRO A 107 6.43 3.83 9.71
N PHE A 108 6.69 5.06 9.25
CA PHE A 108 6.77 6.26 10.08
C PHE A 108 6.52 7.52 9.24
N GLY A 109 6.21 8.62 9.93
CA GLY A 109 5.93 9.91 9.33
C GLY A 109 7.16 10.56 8.70
N ALA A 110 6.96 11.21 7.56
CA ALA A 110 8.01 12.00 6.93
C ALA A 110 8.35 13.26 7.76
N HIS A 111 9.65 13.45 8.04
CA HIS A 111 10.13 14.57 8.88
C HIS A 111 11.47 15.14 8.42
N THR A 112 12.04 14.69 7.29
CA THR A 112 13.29 15.24 6.72
C THR A 112 13.14 15.62 5.25
N ALA A 113 14.09 16.40 4.74
CA ALA A 113 14.17 16.74 3.31
C ALA A 113 14.52 15.54 2.40
N HIS A 114 14.91 14.39 2.97
CA HIS A 114 15.15 13.15 2.23
C HIS A 114 13.91 12.26 2.15
N HIS A 115 12.79 12.65 2.77
CA HIS A 115 11.57 11.85 2.78
C HIS A 115 10.64 12.33 1.65
N HIS A 116 10.56 11.52 0.59
CA HIS A 116 9.90 11.89 -0.67
C HIS A 116 8.44 11.44 -0.80
N ALA A 117 7.82 11.04 0.31
CA ALA A 117 6.38 10.75 0.43
C ALA A 117 5.91 10.97 1.87
N PRO A 118 4.60 11.17 2.14
CA PRO A 118 4.10 11.45 3.50
C PRO A 118 4.41 10.35 4.53
N ILE A 119 4.46 9.09 4.07
CA ILE A 119 4.83 7.92 4.88
C ILE A 119 6.13 7.35 4.33
N VAL A 120 7.06 7.03 5.23
CA VAL A 120 8.29 6.29 4.93
C VAL A 120 8.18 4.90 5.54
N MET A 121 8.73 3.87 4.89
CA MET A 121 8.79 2.52 5.45
C MET A 121 10.21 1.94 5.32
N MET A 122 10.76 1.50 6.45
CA MET A 122 11.97 0.67 6.48
C MET A 122 11.57 -0.77 6.20
N VAL A 123 11.84 -1.23 4.98
CA VAL A 123 11.38 -2.51 4.44
C VAL A 123 12.33 -3.64 4.84
N SER A 124 11.81 -4.61 5.60
CA SER A 124 12.50 -5.83 5.98
C SER A 124 12.32 -6.95 4.95
N SER A 125 11.25 -6.92 4.15
CA SER A 125 10.98 -7.91 3.10
C SER A 125 10.25 -7.32 1.92
N ILE A 126 10.58 -7.80 0.72
CA ILE A 126 9.93 -7.42 -0.54
C ILE A 126 9.79 -8.64 -1.45
N ALA A 127 8.62 -8.82 -2.05
CA ALA A 127 8.32 -9.88 -3.00
C ALA A 127 7.35 -9.39 -4.09
N PRO A 128 7.33 -10.01 -5.29
CA PRO A 128 6.22 -9.84 -6.22
C PRO A 128 4.87 -10.14 -5.55
N ARG A 129 3.84 -9.38 -5.92
CA ARG A 129 2.46 -9.69 -5.54
C ARG A 129 1.90 -10.85 -6.36
#